data_AF-A0A1Q4GRZ2-F1
#
_entry.id   AF-A0A1Q4GRZ2-F1
#
_cell.length_a   1.000
_cell.length_b   1.000
_cell.length_c   1.000
_cell.angle_alpha   90.00
_cell.angle_beta   90.00
_cell.angle_gamma   90.00
#
_symmetry.space_group_name_H-M   'P 1'
#
loop_
_entity.id
_entity.type
_entity.pdbx_description
1 polymer ?
#
loop_
_entity_poly.entity_id
_entity_poly.type
_entity_poly.pdbx_seq_one_letter_code
_entity_poly.pdbx_strand_id
1 'polypeptide(L)' 'MSTAKQVLLINPEAKPVLSGLADTLRAAGAEVRETNLDDYEALLDALAQGFMPVVLKAPLD' A
#
# COMPACT_ATOMS: atom_id res chain seq x y z
N MET A 1 -14.01 -14.45 12.85
CA MET A 1 -13.86 -13.75 11.56
C MET A 1 -12.40 -13.40 11.43
N SER A 2 -11.69 -13.93 10.43
CA SER A 2 -10.29 -13.55 10.19
C SER A 2 -10.32 -12.16 9.58
N THR A 3 -9.79 -11.16 10.28
CA THR A 3 -9.72 -9.78 9.83
C THR A 3 -9.01 -9.74 8.48
N ALA A 4 -9.67 -9.20 7.45
CA ALA A 4 -9.03 -8.98 6.16
C ALA A 4 -7.71 -8.23 6.39
N LYS A 5 -6.60 -8.69 5.80
CA LYS A 5 -5.30 -8.05 6.01
C LYS A 5 -5.36 -6.65 5.39
N GLN A 6 -5.13 -5.61 6.19
CA GLN A 6 -5.07 -4.23 5.74
C GLN A 6 -3.65 -3.90 5.31
N VAL A 7 -3.46 -3.51 4.06
CA VAL A 7 -2.14 -3.24 3.45
C VAL A 7 -2.13 -1.84 2.87
N LEU A 8 -1.15 -1.04 3.28
CA LEU A 8 -0.86 0.26 2.69
C LEU A 8 0.36 0.13 1.79
N LEU A 9 0.15 0.19 0.48
CA LEU A 9 1.21 0.23 -0.52
C LEU A 9 1.70 1.67 -0.64
N ILE A 10 2.99 1.88 -0.39
CA ILE A 10 3.63 3.18 -0.44
C ILE A 10 4.53 3.20 -1.68
N ASN A 11 4.13 4.01 -2.66
CA ASN A 11 4.91 4.24 -3.87
C ASN A 11 5.90 5.39 -3.62
N PRO A 12 7.22 5.18 -3.83
CA PRO A 12 8.22 6.23 -3.68
C PRO A 12 8.13 7.27 -4.81
N GLU A 13 7.52 6.92 -5.94
CA GLU A 13 7.24 7.82 -7.05
C GLU A 13 5.72 7.91 -7.26
N ALA A 14 5.23 8.94 -7.94
CA ALA A 14 3.82 9.11 -8.28
C ALA A 14 3.25 8.05 -9.26
N LYS A 15 4.03 7.00 -9.56
CA LYS A 15 3.64 5.89 -10.42
C LYS A 15 3.71 4.58 -9.64
N PRO A 16 2.74 3.67 -9.82
CA PRO A 16 2.81 2.33 -9.26
C PRO A 16 4.07 1.61 -9.74
N VAL A 17 4.93 1.22 -8.80
CA VAL A 17 6.17 0.47 -9.10
C VAL A 17 5.85 -0.90 -9.70
N LEU A 18 4.80 -1.55 -9.20
CA LEU A 18 4.33 -2.85 -9.65
C LEU A 18 2.85 -2.78 -10.02
N SER A 19 2.57 -2.56 -11.31
CA SER A 19 1.21 -2.60 -11.84
C SER A 19 0.55 -3.95 -11.54
N GLY A 20 -0.57 -3.95 -10.81
CA GLY A 20 -1.35 -5.15 -10.49
C GLY A 20 -1.04 -5.80 -9.13
N LEU A 21 -0.07 -5.30 -8.36
CA LEU A 21 0.16 -5.78 -6.98
C LEU A 21 -1.08 -5.54 -6.10
N ALA A 22 -1.68 -4.35 -6.20
CA ALA A 22 -2.86 -4.01 -5.44
C ALA A 22 -4.04 -4.93 -5.78
N ASP A 23 -4.26 -5.22 -7.07
CA ASP A 23 -5.32 -6.11 -7.52
C ASP A 23 -5.09 -7.56 -7.08
N THR A 24 -3.84 -8.01 -7.09
CA THR A 24 -3.46 -9.35 -6.59
C THR A 24 -3.73 -9.48 -5.09
N LEU A 25 -3.38 -8.46 -4.30
CA LEU A 25 -3.64 -8.43 -2.87
C LEU A 25 -5.15 -8.37 -2.57
N ARG A 26 -5.90 -7.56 -3.32
CA ARG A 26 -7.38 -7.52 -3.21
C ARG A 26 -8.01 -8.87 -3.56
N ALA A 27 -7.54 -9.53 -4.62
CA ALA A 27 -7.99 -10.87 -5.01
C ALA A 27 -7.68 -11.92 -3.93
N ALA A 28 -6.61 -11.73 -3.16
CA ALA A 28 -6.28 -12.55 -1.99
C ALA A 28 -7.09 -12.21 -0.73
N GLY A 29 -8.03 -11.26 -0.81
CA GLY A 29 -8.91 -10.85 0.29
C GLY A 29 -8.32 -9.80 1.23
N ALA A 30 -7.26 -9.08 0.80
CA ALA A 30 -6.72 -7.95 1.54
C ALA A 30 -7.46 -6.64 1.24
N GLU A 31 -7.57 -5.76 2.22
CA GLU A 31 -7.96 -4.36 2.01
C GLU A 31 -6.69 -3.57 1.65
N VAL A 32 -6.66 -2.98 0.45
CA VAL A 32 -5.44 -2.35 -0.08
C VAL A 32 -5.67 -0.86 -0.35
N ARG A 33 -4.84 -0.02 0.26
CA ARG A 33 -4.72 1.41 -0.04
C ARG A 33 -3.37 1.68 -0.68
N GLU A 34 -3.35 2.65 -1.60
CA GLU A 34 -2.14 3.12 -2.26
C GLU A 34 -1.94 4.58 -1.91
N THR A 35 -0.72 4.95 -1.53
CA THR A 35 -0.33 6.34 -1.28
C THR A 35 1.09 6.59 -1.80
N ASN A 36 1.43 7.85 -1.95
CA ASN A 36 2.80 8.28 -2.26
C ASN A 36 3.55 8.56 -0.96
N LEU A 37 4.89 8.46 -1.01
CA LEU A 37 5.73 8.78 0.15
C LEU A 37 5.58 10.26 0.60
N ASP A 38 5.28 11.15 -0.33
CA ASP A 38 5.15 12.60 -0.09
C ASP A 38 3.82 12.97 0.62
N ASP A 39 2.84 12.07 0.61
CA ASP A 39 1.55 12.27 1.29
C ASP A 39 1.62 11.79 2.74
N TYR A 40 2.27 12.62 3.56
CA TYR A 40 2.55 12.32 4.96
C TYR A 40 1.28 12.20 5.81
N GLU A 41 0.24 12.97 5.49
CA GLU A 41 -1.05 12.90 6.20
C GLU A 41 -1.75 11.57 5.93
N ALA A 42 -1.87 11.17 4.65
CA ALA A 42 -2.47 9.89 4.29
C ALA A 42 -1.70 8.68 4.86
N LEU A 43 -0.38 8.79 4.98
CA LEU A 43 0.46 7.78 5.61
C LEU A 43 0.13 7.62 7.11
N LEU A 44 0.13 8.72 7.86
CA LEU A 44 -0.17 8.70 9.29
C LEU A 44 -1.60 8.22 9.57
N ASP A 45 -2.57 8.67 8.77
CA ASP A 45 -3.97 8.26 8.90
C ASP A 45 -4.16 6.77 8.65
N ALA A 46 -3.49 6.20 7.65
CA ALA A 46 -3.57 4.78 7.36
C ALA A 46 -2.89 3.94 8.46
N LEU A 47 -1.77 4.39 9.00
CA LEU A 47 -1.11 3.74 10.14
C LEU A 47 -2.01 3.77 11.40
N ALA A 48 -2.66 4.89 11.68
CA ALA A 48 -3.61 5.02 12.79
C ALA A 48 -4.83 4.09 12.62
N GLN A 49 -5.24 3.82 11.38
CA GLN A 49 -6.31 2.89 11.04
C GLN A 49 -5.90 1.41 11.09
N GLY A 50 -4.62 1.10 11.34
CA GLY A 50 -4.12 -0.27 11.48
C GLY A 50 -3.62 -0.91 10.19
N PHE A 51 -3.42 -0.14 9.12
CA PHE A 51 -2.86 -0.67 7.88
C PHE A 51 -1.38 -1.05 8.06
N MET A 52 -0.98 -2.20 7.52
CA MET A 52 0.40 -2.62 7.47
C MET A 52 1.13 -1.91 6.31
N PRO A 53 2.16 -1.08 6.59
CA PRO A 53 2.87 -0.35 5.55
C PRO A 53 3.80 -1.27 4.75
N VAL A 54 3.77 -1.15 3.43
CA VAL A 54 4.65 -1.83 2.48
C VAL A 54 5.22 -0.79 1.54
N VAL A 55 6.50 -0.45 1.76
CA VAL A 55 7.22 0.47 0.88
C VAL A 55 7.73 -0.29 -0.33
N LEU A 56 7.28 0.10 -1.52
CA LEU A 56 7.74 -0.49 -2.76
C LEU A 56 9.08 0.12 -3.14
N LYS A 57 10.05 -0.71 -3.51
CA LYS A 57 11.34 -0.23 -4.02
C LYS A 57 11.17 0.07 -5.50
N ALA A 58 11.61 1.25 -5.94
CA ALA A 58 11.81 1.49 -7.37
C ALA A 58 12.70 0.37 -7.94
N PRO A 59 12.40 -0.18 -9.13
CA PRO A 59 13.30 -1.11 -9.77
C PRO A 59 14.68 -0.46 -9.89
N LEU A 60 15.72 -1.14 -9.41
CA LEU A 60 17.10 -0.78 -9.71
C LEU A 60 17.31 -1.08 -11.20
N ASP A 61 17.53 -0.04 -12.00
CA ASP A 61 17.97 -0.16 -13.40
C ASP A 61 19.21 -1.05 -13.54
#